data_AF-A0A942BUT8-F1
#
_entry.id   AF-A0A942BUT8-F1
#
_cell.length_a   1.000
_cell.length_b   1.000
_cell.length_c   1.000
_cell.angle_alpha   90.00
_cell.angle_beta   90.00
_cell.angle_gamma   90.00
#
_symmetry.space_group_name_H-M   'P 1'
#
loop_
_entity.id
_entity.type
_entity.pdbx_description
1 polymer ?
#
loop_
_entity_poly.entity_id
_entity_poly.type
_entity_poly.pdbx_seq_one_letter_code
_entity_poly.pdbx_strand_id
1 'polypeptide(L)'
;MVKLSVVFIIVLIRSVVLAQDGQADRVSVFQSDRSKPSVYLTFESAGGKRPNFPDMYSDADRITLRFHNNFDRPLAVDANFLVADVKLTSFRLKGGVLGSALPDNATVEVCYEAEAQPQITVEAFDAIEVPKQYPSSYSCKWTKKRRGHRALWVLPGNSFVFSVPRIFLGESMLVFTAFNYDWEIDDNGYVMPDAPVHHVYFYSNDLPYALRKRFKQRL
;
A
#
# COMPACT_ATOMS: atom_id res chain seq x y z
N MET A 1 51.15 -9.05 58.62
CA MET A 1 51.80 -8.86 57.31
C MET A 1 50.73 -8.82 56.24
N VAL A 2 50.75 -7.75 55.44
CA VAL A 2 49.59 -7.19 54.73
C VAL A 2 49.31 -7.90 53.41
N LYS A 3 48.02 -8.24 53.25
CA LYS A 3 47.35 -8.64 52.02
C LYS A 3 47.22 -7.44 51.09
N LEU A 4 47.67 -7.53 49.85
CA LEU A 4 47.24 -6.64 48.77
C LEU A 4 47.48 -7.32 47.42
N SER A 5 46.45 -7.92 46.84
CA SER A 5 46.28 -8.21 45.41
C SER A 5 44.97 -9.00 45.25
N VAL A 6 44.33 -8.93 44.08
CA VAL A 6 43.11 -9.69 43.70
C VAL A 6 41.74 -9.05 44.03
N VAL A 7 41.61 -7.71 43.95
CA VAL A 7 40.26 -7.09 43.91
C VAL A 7 40.01 -6.19 42.69
N PHE A 8 41.03 -5.86 41.88
CA PHE A 8 40.89 -4.80 40.87
C PHE A 8 40.61 -5.24 39.41
N ILE A 9 40.39 -6.53 39.13
CA ILE A 9 40.21 -7.01 37.74
C ILE A 9 38.76 -7.42 37.42
N ILE A 10 37.90 -7.67 38.42
CA ILE A 10 36.51 -8.10 38.16
C ILE A 10 35.56 -6.92 37.88
N VAL A 11 35.96 -5.68 38.18
CA VAL A 11 35.09 -4.50 37.99
C VAL A 11 35.11 -3.95 36.56
N LEU A 12 36.08 -4.31 35.72
CA LEU A 12 36.16 -3.80 34.34
C LEU A 12 35.48 -4.67 33.28
N ILE A 13 34.96 -5.85 33.63
CA ILE A 13 34.24 -6.71 32.67
C ILE A 13 32.72 -6.45 32.68
N ARG A 14 32.19 -5.67 33.64
CA ARG A 14 30.76 -5.33 33.67
C ARG A 14 30.34 -4.11 32.84
N SER A 15 31.28 -3.38 32.23
CA SER A 15 30.95 -2.16 31.47
C SER A 15 30.90 -2.34 29.96
N VAL A 16 31.11 -3.57 29.46
CA VAL A 16 30.94 -3.92 28.03
C VAL A 16 29.81 -4.95 27.89
N VAL A 17 28.72 -4.76 28.64
CA VAL A 17 27.43 -5.21 28.14
C VAL A 17 27.02 -4.13 27.14
N LEU A 18 27.35 -4.42 25.89
CA LEU A 18 26.85 -3.75 24.71
C LEU A 18 25.37 -3.43 24.92
N ALA A 19 25.09 -2.15 25.16
CA ALA A 19 23.82 -1.56 24.79
C ALA A 19 23.72 -1.64 23.27
N GLN A 20 23.47 -2.84 22.75
CA GLN A 20 22.62 -2.95 21.59
C GLN A 20 21.25 -2.53 22.09
N ASP A 21 21.01 -1.22 22.06
CA ASP A 21 19.68 -0.68 21.99
C ASP A 21 19.07 -1.33 20.75
N GLY A 22 18.46 -2.50 20.98
CA GLY A 22 17.52 -3.10 20.08
C GLY A 22 16.44 -2.05 19.96
N GLN A 23 16.60 -1.18 18.97
CA GLN A 23 15.56 -0.39 18.37
C GLN A 23 14.56 -1.42 17.85
N ALA A 24 13.78 -1.97 18.77
CA ALA A 24 12.58 -2.71 18.48
C ALA A 24 11.81 -1.72 17.62
N ASP A 25 11.74 -2.04 16.32
CA ASP A 25 10.84 -1.40 15.38
C ASP A 25 9.52 -1.30 16.13
N ARG A 26 9.23 -0.09 16.61
CA ARG A 26 7.93 0.24 17.16
C ARG A 26 7.05 0.26 15.93
N VAL A 27 6.60 -0.93 15.54
CA VAL A 27 5.44 -1.11 14.70
C VAL A 27 4.31 -0.56 15.54
N SER A 28 4.13 0.77 15.48
CA SER A 28 2.93 1.41 15.96
C SER A 28 1.83 0.87 15.07
N VAL A 29 1.14 -0.17 15.56
CA VAL A 29 -0.08 -0.67 14.96
C VAL A 29 -1.09 0.45 15.14
N PHE A 30 -1.12 1.35 14.16
CA PHE A 30 -2.10 2.42 14.10
C PHE A 30 -3.45 1.75 13.90
N GLN A 31 -4.19 1.59 14.99
CA GLN A 31 -5.58 1.15 14.95
C GLN A 31 -6.38 2.33 14.40
N SER A 32 -6.44 2.43 13.07
CA SER A 32 -7.30 3.41 12.42
C SER A 32 -8.74 3.11 12.84
N ASP A 33 -9.47 4.15 13.27
CA ASP A 33 -10.90 4.05 13.44
C ASP A 33 -11.50 3.69 12.07
N ARG A 34 -11.87 2.41 11.91
CA ARG A 34 -12.45 1.89 10.66
C ARG A 34 -13.76 2.58 10.29
N SER A 35 -14.39 3.31 11.21
CA SER A 35 -15.58 4.10 10.89
C SER A 35 -15.25 5.38 10.12
N LYS A 36 -14.00 5.87 10.18
CA LYS A 36 -13.53 7.09 9.49
C LYS A 36 -12.04 7.00 9.09
N PRO A 37 -11.62 6.02 8.28
CA PRO A 37 -10.25 5.97 7.81
C PRO A 37 -9.92 7.20 6.96
N SER A 38 -8.74 7.80 7.17
CA SER A 38 -8.26 8.92 6.35
C SER A 38 -7.99 8.51 4.92
N VAL A 39 -7.61 7.25 4.69
CA VAL A 39 -7.37 6.67 3.35
C VAL A 39 -7.91 5.25 3.34
N TYR A 40 -8.72 4.90 2.34
CA TYR A 40 -9.31 3.57 2.24
C TYR A 40 -9.71 3.24 0.81
N LEU A 41 -9.87 1.94 0.56
CA LEU A 41 -10.42 1.40 -0.67
C LEU A 41 -11.87 0.92 -0.45
N THR A 42 -12.75 1.12 -1.42
CA THR A 42 -14.09 0.52 -1.44
C THR A 42 -14.36 -0.24 -2.72
N PHE A 43 -15.27 -1.20 -2.65
CA PHE A 43 -15.85 -1.81 -3.83
C PHE A 43 -16.74 -0.80 -4.56
N GLU A 44 -16.54 -0.65 -5.87
CA GLU A 44 -17.37 0.20 -6.72
C GLU A 44 -18.35 -0.65 -7.55
N SER A 45 -17.81 -1.60 -8.32
CA SER A 45 -18.62 -2.43 -9.22
C SER A 45 -17.91 -3.72 -9.63
N ALA A 46 -18.73 -4.69 -10.08
CA ALA A 46 -18.24 -5.89 -10.75
C ALA A 46 -18.33 -5.69 -12.27
N GLY A 47 -17.30 -6.11 -12.98
CA GLY A 47 -17.07 -5.67 -14.36
C GLY A 47 -16.38 -4.32 -14.38
N GLY A 48 -15.41 -4.16 -15.27
CA GLY A 48 -14.68 -2.89 -15.41
C GLY A 48 -14.16 -2.74 -16.81
N LYS A 49 -14.39 -1.57 -17.42
CA LYS A 49 -13.77 -1.24 -18.71
C LYS A 49 -12.30 -0.99 -18.48
N ARG A 50 -11.43 -1.61 -19.27
CA ARG A 50 -10.05 -1.19 -19.32
C ARG A 50 -9.90 0.16 -20.02
N PRO A 51 -8.99 1.00 -19.55
CA PRO A 51 -8.40 2.01 -20.39
C PRO A 51 -7.40 1.35 -21.36
N ASN A 52 -7.89 0.88 -22.52
CA ASN A 52 -7.08 0.63 -23.72
C ASN A 52 -5.78 -0.22 -23.60
N PHE A 53 -5.73 -1.29 -22.79
CA PHE A 53 -4.58 -2.23 -22.79
C PHE A 53 -4.96 -3.65 -23.28
N PRO A 54 -4.20 -4.21 -24.24
CA PRO A 54 -4.41 -5.56 -24.76
C PRO A 54 -3.74 -6.62 -23.87
N ASP A 55 -4.41 -7.10 -22.81
CA ASP A 55 -3.92 -8.27 -22.03
C ASP A 55 -4.98 -9.35 -21.77
N MET A 56 -4.49 -10.46 -21.21
CA MET A 56 -5.07 -11.79 -20.93
C MET A 56 -6.45 -11.89 -20.27
N TYR A 57 -7.04 -10.83 -19.72
CA TYR A 57 -8.30 -10.92 -18.96
C TYR A 57 -9.42 -10.11 -19.60
N SER A 58 -10.61 -10.72 -19.69
CA SER A 58 -11.81 -10.03 -20.18
C SER A 58 -12.25 -8.95 -19.19
N ASP A 59 -12.87 -7.87 -19.69
CA ASP A 59 -13.45 -6.80 -18.86
C ASP A 59 -14.50 -7.35 -17.86
N ALA A 60 -15.16 -8.46 -18.20
CA ALA A 60 -16.12 -9.16 -17.34
C ALA A 60 -15.46 -9.85 -16.12
N ASP A 61 -14.13 -10.01 -16.15
CA ASP A 61 -13.35 -10.66 -15.08
C ASP A 61 -12.60 -9.65 -14.21
N ARG A 62 -13.09 -8.41 -14.14
CA ARG A 62 -12.50 -7.35 -13.31
C ARG A 62 -13.43 -6.88 -12.20
N ILE A 63 -12.82 -6.37 -11.15
CA ILE A 63 -13.49 -5.66 -10.05
C ILE A 63 -12.98 -4.23 -10.05
N THR A 64 -13.90 -3.28 -10.00
CA THR A 64 -13.57 -1.86 -9.88
C THR A 64 -13.55 -1.49 -8.41
N LEU A 65 -12.43 -0.92 -7.98
CA LEU A 65 -12.19 -0.40 -6.65
C LEU A 65 -12.11 1.12 -6.72
N ARG A 66 -12.45 1.77 -5.62
CA ARG A 66 -12.35 3.22 -5.45
C ARG A 66 -11.39 3.53 -4.32
N PHE A 67 -10.42 4.39 -4.60
CA PHE A 67 -9.54 4.99 -3.60
C PHE A 67 -10.15 6.30 -3.11
N HIS A 68 -10.18 6.48 -1.79
CA HIS A 68 -10.68 7.69 -1.14
C HIS A 68 -9.56 8.39 -0.38
N ASN A 69 -9.37 9.69 -0.64
CA ASN A 69 -8.53 10.55 0.19
C ASN A 69 -9.41 11.40 1.12
N ASN A 70 -9.69 10.88 2.32
CA ASN A 70 -10.33 11.64 3.39
C ASN A 70 -9.31 12.35 4.31
N PHE A 71 -8.03 12.31 3.96
CA PHE A 71 -7.00 13.07 4.63
C PHE A 71 -7.10 14.54 4.21
N ASP A 72 -6.69 15.44 5.10
CA ASP A 72 -6.75 16.89 4.88
C ASP A 72 -5.60 17.40 4.00
N ARG A 73 -4.74 16.50 3.50
CA ARG A 73 -3.63 16.83 2.59
C ARG A 73 -3.63 15.96 1.31
N PRO A 74 -3.04 16.48 0.22
CA PRO A 74 -2.85 15.72 -1.00
C PRO A 74 -2.02 14.46 -0.78
N LEU A 75 -2.39 13.38 -1.47
CA LEU A 75 -1.64 12.12 -1.48
C LEU A 75 -1.06 11.86 -2.86
N ALA A 76 0.21 11.48 -2.91
CA ALA A 76 0.87 10.98 -4.10
C ALA A 76 0.51 9.50 -4.28
N VAL A 77 0.09 9.10 -5.48
CA VAL A 77 -0.18 7.70 -5.83
C VAL A 77 0.61 7.30 -7.07
N ASP A 78 1.07 6.05 -7.08
CA ASP A 78 1.72 5.47 -8.24
C ASP A 78 0.68 5.06 -9.28
N ALA A 79 0.69 5.71 -10.44
CA ALA A 79 -0.13 5.33 -11.58
C ALA A 79 0.73 5.13 -12.83
N ASN A 80 0.42 4.08 -13.60
CA ASN A 80 1.20 3.69 -14.75
C ASN A 80 0.95 4.62 -15.93
N PHE A 81 -0.33 4.91 -16.20
CA PHE A 81 -0.76 5.76 -17.30
C PHE A 81 -2.08 6.41 -16.93
N LEU A 82 -2.22 7.68 -17.31
CA LEU A 82 -3.53 8.27 -17.41
C LEU A 82 -4.23 7.60 -18.58
N VAL A 83 -5.45 7.11 -18.33
CA VAL A 83 -6.39 6.80 -19.40
C VAL A 83 -6.42 8.01 -20.32
N ALA A 84 -6.32 7.78 -21.64
CA ALA A 84 -6.51 8.85 -22.61
C ALA A 84 -7.77 9.64 -22.18
N ASP A 85 -7.62 10.97 -22.06
CA ASP A 85 -8.66 11.93 -21.68
C ASP A 85 -8.83 12.31 -20.19
N VAL A 86 -7.98 11.84 -19.27
CA VAL A 86 -8.01 12.39 -17.89
C VAL A 86 -7.42 13.80 -17.87
N LYS A 87 -8.29 14.81 -17.70
CA LYS A 87 -7.89 16.22 -17.52
C LYS A 87 -7.36 16.45 -16.12
N LEU A 88 -6.04 16.52 -15.98
CA LEU A 88 -5.38 16.83 -14.71
C LEU A 88 -5.66 18.27 -14.28
N THR A 89 -5.81 18.48 -12.97
CA THR A 89 -5.89 19.81 -12.36
C THR A 89 -4.52 20.16 -11.78
N SER A 90 -3.97 21.31 -12.17
CA SER A 90 -2.74 21.82 -11.56
C SER A 90 -3.03 22.40 -10.17
N PHE A 91 -2.13 22.16 -9.21
CA PHE A 91 -2.22 22.75 -7.88
C PHE A 91 -0.82 22.98 -7.31
N ARG A 92 -0.71 23.75 -6.22
CA ARG A 92 0.57 24.00 -5.55
C ARG A 92 0.68 23.17 -4.27
N LEU A 93 1.79 22.45 -4.16
CA LEU A 93 2.21 21.77 -2.93
C LEU A 93 2.79 22.77 -1.93
N LYS A 94 3.03 22.30 -0.70
CA LYS A 94 3.86 23.03 0.25
C LYS A 94 5.24 23.30 -0.37
N GLY A 95 5.76 24.51 -0.18
CA GLY A 95 7.02 24.94 -0.84
C GLY A 95 6.83 25.52 -2.25
N GLY A 96 5.60 25.54 -2.77
CA GLY A 96 5.28 26.21 -4.04
C GLY A 96 5.51 25.36 -5.30
N VAL A 97 5.95 24.10 -5.13
CA VAL A 97 6.10 23.11 -6.20
C VAL A 97 4.75 22.87 -6.88
N LEU A 98 4.74 22.86 -8.22
CA LEU A 98 3.53 22.63 -9.00
C LEU A 98 3.28 21.13 -9.16
N GLY A 99 2.17 20.65 -8.61
CA GLY A 99 1.69 19.29 -8.75
C GLY A 99 0.58 19.16 -9.81
N SER A 100 0.34 17.93 -10.27
CA SER A 100 -0.78 17.58 -11.14
C SER A 100 -1.69 16.58 -10.43
N ALA A 101 -2.92 16.98 -10.18
CA ALA A 101 -3.92 16.21 -9.46
C ALA A 101 -4.94 15.55 -10.39
N LEU A 102 -5.39 14.37 -9.99
CA LEU A 102 -6.52 13.69 -10.58
C LEU A 102 -7.81 14.46 -10.26
N PRO A 103 -8.71 14.64 -11.25
CA PRO A 103 -10.05 15.12 -10.96
C PRO A 103 -10.79 14.09 -10.09
N ASP A 104 -11.76 14.55 -9.30
CA ASP A 104 -12.58 13.62 -8.51
C ASP A 104 -13.32 12.63 -9.42
N ASN A 105 -13.41 11.38 -8.97
CA ASN A 105 -13.95 10.25 -9.70
C ASN A 105 -13.20 9.89 -10.99
N ALA A 106 -11.94 10.32 -11.15
CA ALA A 106 -11.13 9.90 -12.30
C ALA A 106 -11.04 8.38 -12.37
N THR A 107 -11.21 7.81 -13.56
CA THR A 107 -10.82 6.42 -13.82
C THR A 107 -9.37 6.41 -14.24
N VAL A 108 -8.53 5.67 -13.53
CA VAL A 108 -7.08 5.60 -13.77
C VAL A 108 -6.57 4.17 -13.67
N GLU A 109 -5.42 3.92 -14.28
CA GLU A 109 -4.67 2.69 -14.05
C GLU A 109 -3.58 2.93 -13.02
N VAL A 110 -3.79 2.39 -11.83
CA VAL A 110 -2.82 2.49 -10.73
C VAL A 110 -1.93 1.27 -10.63
N CYS A 111 -0.81 1.50 -9.97
CA CYS A 111 0.02 0.47 -9.40
C CYS A 111 -0.70 -0.21 -8.25
N TYR A 112 -0.86 -1.53 -8.33
CA TYR A 112 -1.36 -2.34 -7.23
C TYR A 112 -0.64 -3.68 -7.20
N GLU A 113 -0.64 -4.25 -6.01
CA GLU A 113 -0.18 -5.60 -5.72
C GLU A 113 -1.33 -6.39 -5.08
N ALA A 114 -1.17 -7.70 -5.08
CA ALA A 114 -2.04 -8.60 -4.33
C ALA A 114 -1.20 -9.53 -3.47
N GLU A 115 -1.72 -9.96 -2.34
CA GLU A 115 -1.08 -10.96 -1.48
C GLU A 115 -2.15 -11.81 -0.80
N ALA A 116 -1.74 -12.99 -0.36
CA ALA A 116 -2.61 -13.84 0.45
C ALA A 116 -2.75 -13.20 1.84
N GLN A 117 -3.99 -13.10 2.34
CA GLN A 117 -4.24 -12.67 3.71
C GLN A 117 -3.65 -13.72 4.66
N PRO A 118 -2.85 -13.32 5.67
CA PRO A 118 -2.36 -14.24 6.67
C PRO A 118 -3.53 -14.91 7.37
N GLN A 119 -3.58 -16.25 7.33
CA GLN A 119 -4.55 -17.04 8.06
C GLN A 119 -3.92 -17.46 9.39
N ILE A 120 -4.44 -16.94 10.49
CA ILE A 120 -4.05 -17.39 11.83
C ILE A 120 -4.94 -18.58 12.17
N THR A 121 -4.41 -19.80 12.07
CA THR A 121 -5.06 -21.00 12.58
C THR A 121 -4.78 -21.12 14.08
N VAL A 122 -5.82 -20.93 14.90
CA VAL A 122 -5.70 -20.95 16.38
C VAL A 122 -5.43 -22.37 16.92
N GLU A 123 -5.57 -23.40 16.10
CA GLU A 123 -5.48 -24.81 16.51
C GLU A 123 -4.04 -25.29 16.79
N ALA A 124 -3.02 -24.51 16.44
CA ALA A 124 -1.64 -24.79 16.81
C ALA A 124 -0.89 -23.48 17.06
N PHE A 125 -0.80 -23.06 18.33
CA PHE A 125 0.13 -21.99 18.75
C PHE A 125 1.60 -22.28 18.38
N ASP A 126 1.90 -23.49 17.91
CA ASP A 126 3.23 -23.95 17.54
C ASP A 126 3.56 -23.78 16.03
N ALA A 127 2.62 -23.41 15.16
CA ALA A 127 2.92 -23.22 13.73
C ALA A 127 2.04 -22.17 13.04
N ILE A 128 2.60 -20.98 12.80
CA ILE A 128 2.05 -20.03 11.83
C ILE A 128 2.47 -20.49 10.44
N GLU A 129 1.56 -21.10 9.69
CA GLU A 129 1.79 -21.33 8.26
C GLU A 129 1.71 -19.98 7.54
N VAL A 130 2.86 -19.47 7.10
CA VAL A 130 2.91 -18.33 6.19
C VAL A 130 2.30 -18.81 4.86
N PRO A 131 1.18 -18.23 4.39
CA PRO A 131 0.60 -18.63 3.12
C PRO A 131 1.64 -18.53 2.01
N LYS A 132 1.59 -19.45 1.04
CA LYS A 132 2.46 -19.38 -0.15
C LYS A 132 2.31 -17.98 -0.77
N GLN A 133 3.39 -17.21 -0.79
CA GLN A 133 3.42 -15.92 -1.47
C GLN A 133 3.16 -16.16 -2.95
N TYR A 134 2.01 -15.69 -3.43
CA TYR A 134 1.78 -15.58 -4.86
C TYR A 134 2.57 -14.36 -5.36
N PRO A 135 3.38 -14.49 -6.43
CA PRO A 135 4.07 -13.35 -7.00
C PRO A 135 3.07 -12.44 -7.72
N SER A 136 2.61 -11.36 -7.08
CA SER A 136 1.52 -10.53 -7.60
C SER A 136 1.77 -9.02 -7.60
N SER A 137 2.95 -8.58 -8.03
CA SER A 137 3.08 -7.23 -8.63
C SER A 137 2.54 -7.29 -10.06
N TYR A 138 1.26 -6.98 -10.27
CA TYR A 138 0.61 -7.16 -11.57
C TYR A 138 0.61 -5.91 -12.46
N SER A 139 0.74 -4.71 -11.88
CA SER A 139 0.66 -3.46 -12.65
C SER A 139 2.03 -2.81 -12.89
N CYS A 140 2.95 -2.78 -11.90
CA CYS A 140 4.13 -1.90 -11.95
C CYS A 140 5.42 -2.53 -12.50
N LYS A 141 5.35 -3.69 -13.18
CA LYS A 141 6.58 -4.36 -13.65
C LYS A 141 7.45 -3.46 -14.55
N TRP A 142 6.87 -2.40 -15.12
CA TRP A 142 7.53 -1.45 -16.02
C TRP A 142 8.23 -0.26 -15.31
N THR A 143 7.92 0.05 -14.05
CA THR A 143 8.42 1.28 -13.38
C THR A 143 9.76 1.12 -12.68
N LYS A 144 10.22 -0.11 -12.36
CA LYS A 144 11.53 -0.34 -11.69
C LYS A 144 12.74 0.24 -12.45
N LYS A 145 12.61 0.54 -13.74
CA LYS A 145 13.68 1.16 -14.55
C LYS A 145 13.57 2.69 -14.70
N ARG A 146 12.49 3.32 -14.24
CA ARG A 146 12.28 4.77 -14.41
C ARG A 146 12.44 5.48 -13.08
N ARG A 147 13.69 5.88 -12.78
CA ARG A 147 13.92 7.01 -11.88
C ARG A 147 13.21 8.22 -12.49
N GLY A 148 12.17 8.71 -11.84
CA GLY A 148 11.61 10.02 -12.16
C GLY A 148 10.16 10.08 -12.64
N HIS A 149 9.30 9.14 -12.26
CA HIS A 149 7.86 9.37 -12.43
C HIS A 149 7.41 10.47 -11.47
N ARG A 150 6.76 11.51 -12.01
CA ARG A 150 6.06 12.50 -11.18
C ARG A 150 4.86 11.80 -10.55
N ALA A 151 4.74 11.92 -9.24
CA ALA A 151 3.56 11.46 -8.53
C ALA A 151 2.29 12.07 -9.12
N LEU A 152 1.25 11.25 -9.29
CA LEU A 152 -0.10 11.74 -9.52
C LEU A 152 -0.74 12.01 -8.17
N TRP A 153 -1.39 13.16 -8.05
CA TRP A 153 -1.91 13.60 -6.76
C TRP A 153 -3.41 13.38 -6.65
N VAL A 154 -3.86 12.99 -5.46
CA VAL A 154 -5.27 12.94 -5.07
C VAL A 154 -5.49 14.02 -4.03
N LEU A 155 -6.26 15.05 -4.35
CA LEU A 155 -6.54 16.15 -3.42
C LEU A 155 -7.43 15.69 -2.25
N PRO A 156 -7.44 16.42 -1.12
CA PRO A 156 -8.35 16.17 -0.01
C PRO A 156 -9.82 16.11 -0.47
N GLY A 157 -10.54 15.09 -0.04
CA GLY A 157 -11.93 14.84 -0.41
C GLY A 157 -12.14 14.26 -1.81
N ASN A 158 -11.08 14.14 -2.63
CA ASN A 158 -11.19 13.51 -3.93
C ASN A 158 -11.02 11.99 -3.83
N SER A 159 -11.58 11.32 -4.84
CA SER A 159 -11.46 9.89 -5.05
C SER A 159 -11.09 9.58 -6.50
N PHE A 160 -10.60 8.36 -6.75
CA PHE A 160 -10.44 7.84 -8.10
C PHE A 160 -10.83 6.36 -8.12
N VAL A 161 -11.13 5.84 -9.31
CA VAL A 161 -11.47 4.43 -9.52
C VAL A 161 -10.43 3.75 -10.40
N PHE A 162 -10.18 2.48 -10.11
CA PHE A 162 -9.27 1.63 -10.86
C PHE A 162 -9.81 0.20 -10.86
N SER A 163 -9.39 -0.61 -11.81
CA SER A 163 -9.89 -1.99 -11.92
C SER A 163 -8.77 -3.01 -11.71
N VAL A 164 -9.07 -4.06 -10.95
CA VAL A 164 -8.18 -5.20 -10.69
C VAL A 164 -8.78 -6.51 -11.21
N PRO A 165 -7.96 -7.47 -11.68
CA PRO A 165 -8.43 -8.80 -12.02
C PRO A 165 -9.13 -9.46 -10.84
N ARG A 166 -10.30 -10.04 -11.11
CA ARG A 166 -11.14 -10.72 -10.12
C ARG A 166 -10.40 -11.86 -9.40
N ILE A 167 -9.47 -12.51 -10.09
CA ILE A 167 -8.66 -13.61 -9.52
C ILE A 167 -7.88 -13.17 -8.26
N PHE A 168 -7.50 -11.89 -8.15
CA PHE A 168 -6.79 -11.36 -6.97
C PHE A 168 -7.68 -11.09 -5.77
N LEU A 169 -8.99 -11.25 -5.90
CA LEU A 169 -9.93 -11.15 -4.78
C LEU A 169 -10.65 -12.49 -4.51
N GLY A 170 -10.16 -13.57 -5.13
CA GLY A 170 -10.49 -14.95 -4.75
C GLY A 170 -9.76 -15.37 -3.48
N GLU A 171 -10.24 -16.42 -2.81
CA GLU A 171 -9.50 -17.21 -1.80
C GLU A 171 -8.65 -16.43 -0.78
N SER A 172 -9.29 -15.58 0.03
CA SER A 172 -8.60 -14.86 1.13
C SER A 172 -7.42 -14.00 0.65
N MET A 173 -7.45 -13.51 -0.58
CA MET A 173 -6.47 -12.54 -1.06
C MET A 173 -6.86 -11.12 -0.65
N LEU A 174 -5.88 -10.24 -0.58
CA LEU A 174 -6.08 -8.81 -0.48
C LEU A 174 -5.37 -8.13 -1.65
N VAL A 175 -5.85 -6.94 -1.99
CA VAL A 175 -5.24 -6.05 -2.98
C VAL A 175 -4.81 -4.79 -2.26
N PHE A 176 -3.64 -4.25 -2.59
CA PHE A 176 -3.20 -2.98 -2.06
C PHE A 176 -2.57 -2.08 -3.13
N THR A 177 -2.67 -0.77 -2.90
CA THR A 177 -1.97 0.24 -3.70
C THR A 177 -1.15 1.13 -2.76
N ALA A 178 -0.01 1.61 -3.26
CA ALA A 178 0.89 2.45 -2.50
C ALA A 178 0.52 3.93 -2.64
N PHE A 179 0.76 4.69 -1.58
CA PHE A 179 0.68 6.14 -1.59
C PHE A 179 1.78 6.76 -0.73
N ASN A 180 2.04 8.04 -0.96
CA ASN A 180 2.97 8.85 -0.18
C ASN A 180 2.33 10.17 0.22
N TYR A 181 2.80 10.72 1.34
CA TYR A 181 2.38 12.03 1.80
C TYR A 181 3.16 13.15 1.12
N ASP A 182 2.61 14.35 1.10
CA ASP A 182 3.26 15.49 0.44
C ASP A 182 4.58 15.94 1.08
N TRP A 183 4.81 15.65 2.36
CA TRP A 183 6.10 15.89 3.02
C TRP A 183 7.15 14.80 2.75
N GLU A 184 6.76 13.71 2.08
CA GLU A 184 7.66 12.63 1.68
C GLU A 184 8.24 12.83 0.28
N ILE A 185 7.90 13.96 -0.34
CA ILE A 185 8.27 14.32 -1.70
C ILE A 185 9.33 15.43 -1.64
N ASP A 186 10.40 15.28 -2.41
CA ASP A 186 11.46 16.28 -2.56
C ASP A 186 10.99 17.50 -3.37
N ASP A 187 11.83 18.54 -3.42
CA ASP A 187 11.52 19.77 -4.17
C ASP A 187 11.35 19.55 -5.69
N ASN A 188 11.77 18.39 -6.21
CA ASN A 188 11.64 18.01 -7.61
C ASN A 188 10.35 17.23 -7.89
N GLY A 189 9.54 16.93 -6.87
CA GLY A 189 8.32 16.15 -7.00
C GLY A 189 8.53 14.63 -6.99
N TYR A 190 9.65 14.15 -6.46
CA TYR A 190 9.97 12.73 -6.30
C TYR A 190 9.86 12.26 -4.85
N VAL A 191 9.39 11.04 -4.65
CA VAL A 191 9.41 10.39 -3.32
C VAL A 191 10.86 10.31 -2.83
N MET A 192 11.12 10.77 -1.60
CA MET A 192 12.46 10.71 -1.01
C MET A 192 12.91 9.25 -0.87
N PRO A 193 14.21 8.93 -1.09
CA PRO A 193 14.68 7.54 -1.09
C PRO A 193 14.46 6.78 0.22
N ASP A 194 14.38 7.48 1.34
CA ASP A 194 14.18 6.98 2.70
C ASP A 194 12.75 7.18 3.20
N ALA A 195 11.85 7.72 2.37
CA ALA A 195 10.45 7.85 2.73
C ALA A 195 9.81 6.45 2.93
N PRO A 196 8.98 6.28 3.97
CA PRO A 196 8.21 5.06 4.12
C PRO A 196 7.22 4.92 2.96
N VAL A 197 6.94 3.68 2.57
CA VAL A 197 5.88 3.36 1.61
C VAL A 197 4.61 3.04 2.38
N HIS A 198 3.53 3.77 2.11
CA HIS A 198 2.24 3.53 2.75
C HIS A 198 1.36 2.70 1.84
N HIS A 199 0.63 1.75 2.41
CA HIS A 199 -0.29 0.90 1.67
C HIS A 199 -1.71 1.14 2.13
N VAL A 200 -2.65 1.15 1.17
CA VAL A 200 -4.07 1.03 1.45
C VAL A 200 -4.58 -0.29 0.90
N TYR A 201 -5.29 -1.03 1.75
CA TYR A 201 -5.70 -2.40 1.51
C TYR A 201 -7.18 -2.49 1.18
N PHE A 202 -7.53 -3.44 0.32
CA PHE A 202 -8.87 -3.90 0.06
C PHE A 202 -8.91 -5.42 0.24
N TYR A 203 -9.73 -5.91 1.17
CA TYR A 203 -9.78 -7.33 1.48
C TYR A 203 -10.85 -8.03 0.64
N SER A 204 -10.61 -9.29 0.26
CA SER A 204 -11.66 -10.10 -0.40
C SER A 204 -12.95 -10.17 0.41
N ASN A 205 -12.87 -10.03 1.73
CA ASN A 205 -14.03 -10.04 2.63
C ASN A 205 -14.89 -8.76 2.56
N ASP A 206 -14.34 -7.66 2.05
CA ASP A 206 -15.06 -6.40 1.85
C ASP A 206 -15.93 -6.42 0.59
N LEU A 207 -15.83 -7.48 -0.22
CA LEU A 207 -16.73 -7.69 -1.35
C LEU A 207 -18.17 -7.96 -0.91
N PRO A 208 -19.17 -7.49 -1.68
CA PRO A 208 -20.56 -7.86 -1.49
C PRO A 208 -20.74 -9.37 -1.39
N TYR A 209 -21.55 -9.82 -0.43
CA TYR A 209 -21.73 -11.26 -0.12
C TYR A 209 -22.11 -12.09 -1.36
N ALA A 210 -22.98 -11.55 -2.22
CA ALA A 210 -23.38 -12.23 -3.46
C ALA A 210 -22.21 -12.49 -4.42
N LEU A 211 -21.23 -11.56 -4.49
CA LEU A 211 -20.03 -11.73 -5.31
C LEU A 211 -19.08 -12.75 -4.67
N ARG A 212 -18.86 -12.66 -3.35
CA ARG A 212 -18.04 -13.64 -2.62
C ARG A 212 -18.54 -15.07 -2.80
N LYS A 213 -19.85 -15.28 -2.73
CA LYS A 213 -20.46 -16.61 -2.95
C LYS A 213 -20.20 -17.13 -4.36
N ARG A 214 -20.30 -16.28 -5.39
CA ARG A 214 -20.02 -16.67 -6.78
C ARG A 214 -18.55 -17.05 -7.00
N PHE A 215 -17.62 -16.44 -6.26
CA PHE A 215 -16.19 -16.75 -6.42
C PHE A 215 -15.85 -18.14 -5.88
N LYS A 216 -16.49 -18.55 -4.78
CA LYS A 216 -16.32 -19.91 -4.21
C LYS A 216 -16.85 -21.04 -5.09
N GLN A 217 -17.67 -20.74 -6.10
CA GLN A 217 -18.32 -21.76 -6.96
C GLN A 217 -17.58 -22.02 -8.27
N ARG A 218 -16.58 -21.19 -8.61
CA ARG A 218 -15.84 -21.26 -9.89
C ARG A 218 -14.39 -21.72 -9.76
N LEU A 219 -13.94 -21.94 -8.52
CA LEU A 219 -12.64 -22.50 -8.17
C LEU A 219 -12.87 -23.96 -7.79
#